data_AF-A0A6B3EHY1-F1
#
_entry.id   AF-A0A6B3EHY1-F1
#
_cell.length_a   1.000
_cell.length_b   1.000
_cell.length_c   1.000
_cell.angle_alpha   90.00
_cell.angle_beta   90.00
_cell.angle_gamma   90.00
#
_symmetry.space_group_name_H-M   'P 1'
#
loop_
_entity.id
_entity.type
_entity.pdbx_description
1 polymer ?
#
loop_
_entity_poly.entity_id
_entity_poly.type
_entity_poly.pdbx_seq_one_letter_code
_entity_poly.pdbx_strand_id
1 'polypeptide(L)' 'GARACTDYGTYLAGALAVGLAERGWVVASGGAFGIDGAAHRGALGVTGGTVAVLACGVDRGYPPGHA' A
#
# COMPACT_ATOMS: atom_id res chain seq x y z
N GLY A 1 -2.17 -6.77 -5.00
CA GLY A 1 -1.71 -6.76 -6.41
C GLY A 1 -0.51 -7.68 -6.60
N ALA A 2 0.26 -7.54 -7.68
CA ALA A 2 1.46 -8.35 -7.91
C ALA A 2 2.56 -8.04 -6.88
N ARG A 3 3.22 -9.08 -6.35
CA ARG A 3 4.29 -8.95 -5.34
C ARG A 3 5.63 -8.51 -5.94
N ALA A 4 5.91 -8.95 -7.16
CA ALA A 4 7.01 -8.49 -8.00
C ALA A 4 6.40 -7.72 -9.18
N CYS A 5 6.14 -6.43 -8.99
CA CYS A 5 5.59 -5.57 -10.03
C CYS A 5 6.68 -4.81 -10.77
N THR A 6 6.38 -4.38 -11.98
CA THR A 6 7.25 -3.45 -12.72
C THR A 6 7.28 -2.09 -12.06
N ASP A 7 8.26 -1.27 -12.42
CA ASP A 7 8.33 0.14 -11.97
C ASP A 7 7.08 0.92 -12.39
N TYR A 8 6.56 0.66 -13.59
CA TYR A 8 5.30 1.24 -14.04
C TYR A 8 4.11 0.85 -13.15
N GLY A 9 4.03 -0.43 -12.76
CA GLY A 9 3.00 -0.91 -11.85
C GLY A 9 3.10 -0.26 -10.47
N THR A 10 4.33 -0.11 -9.95
CA THR A 10 4.61 0.60 -8.70
C THR A 10 4.15 2.05 -8.77
N TYR A 11 4.51 2.76 -9.85
CA TYR A 11 4.13 4.14 -10.08
C TYR A 11 2.61 4.32 -10.14
N LEU A 12 1.92 3.52 -10.97
CA LEU A 12 0.46 3.61 -11.11
C LEU A 12 -0.27 3.30 -9.81
N ALA A 13 0.14 2.27 -9.07
CA ALA A 13 -0.48 1.91 -7.80
C ALA A 13 -0.36 3.04 -6.78
N GLY A 14 0.81 3.68 -6.70
CA GLY A 14 1.03 4.85 -5.86
C GLY A 14 0.18 6.04 -6.29
N ALA A 15 0.18 6.39 -7.58
CA ALA A 15 -0.56 7.52 -8.12
C ALA A 15 -2.09 7.38 -7.93
N LEU A 16 -2.62 6.18 -8.14
CA LEU A 16 -4.04 5.88 -7.88
C LEU A 16 -4.38 6.01 -6.40
N ALA A 17 -3.51 5.50 -5.52
CA ALA A 17 -3.72 5.60 -4.08
C ALA A 17 -3.70 7.06 -3.57
N VAL A 18 -2.76 7.88 -4.06
CA VAL A 18 -2.73 9.33 -3.80
C VAL A 18 -4.06 9.97 -4.21
N GLY A 19 -4.50 9.75 -5.46
CA GLY A 19 -5.70 10.38 -5.97
C GLY A 19 -6.98 9.99 -5.22
N LEU A 20 -7.08 8.73 -4.77
CA LEU A 20 -8.20 8.28 -3.94
C LEU A 20 -8.13 8.88 -2.52
N ALA A 21 -6.95 8.87 -1.91
CA ALA A 21 -6.71 9.40 -0.57
C ALA A 21 -7.00 10.91 -0.47
N GLU A 22 -6.59 11.71 -1.46
CA GLU A 22 -6.92 13.14 -1.55
C GLU A 22 -8.42 13.41 -1.62
N ARG A 23 -9.20 12.46 -2.14
CA ARG A 23 -10.66 12.54 -2.23
C ARG A 23 -11.36 12.02 -0.99
N GLY A 24 -10.62 11.77 0.10
CA GLY A 24 -11.14 11.30 1.37
C GLY A 24 -11.42 9.80 1.44
N TRP A 25 -10.98 9.02 0.45
CA TRP A 25 -11.12 7.56 0.49
C TRP A 25 -9.99 6.92 1.31
N VAL A 26 -10.32 5.82 2.00
CA VAL A 26 -9.33 5.01 2.71
C VAL A 26 -8.83 3.91 1.79
N VAL A 27 -7.52 3.81 1.62
CA VAL A 27 -6.88 2.74 0.82
C VAL A 27 -6.73 1.49 1.67
N ALA A 28 -7.38 0.39 1.29
CA ALA A 28 -7.26 -0.90 1.96
C ALA A 28 -6.43 -1.88 1.12
N SER A 29 -5.44 -2.56 1.72
CA SER A 29 -4.62 -3.59 1.04
C SER A 29 -4.00 -4.58 2.02
N GLY A 30 -3.21 -5.56 1.54
CA GLY A 30 -2.69 -6.66 2.36
C GLY A 30 -1.31 -6.44 2.97
N GLY A 31 -0.69 -5.27 2.77
CA GLY A 31 0.66 -4.99 3.25
C GLY A 31 1.77 -5.84 2.61
N ALA A 32 1.51 -6.54 1.50
CA ALA A 32 2.51 -7.35 0.81
C ALA A 32 3.50 -6.50 -0.03
N PHE A 33 4.60 -7.10 -0.47
CA PHE A 33 5.50 -6.44 -1.42
C PHE A 33 4.81 -6.00 -2.72
N GLY A 34 5.47 -5.11 -3.46
CA GLY A 34 5.01 -4.64 -4.76
C GLY A 34 3.82 -3.69 -4.63
N ILE A 35 2.72 -4.04 -5.30
CA ILE A 35 1.55 -3.15 -5.47
C ILE A 35 0.95 -2.70 -4.13
N ASP A 36 0.84 -3.60 -3.14
CA ASP A 36 0.22 -3.26 -1.85
C ASP A 36 1.07 -2.22 -1.10
N GLY A 37 2.38 -2.44 -1.02
CA GLY A 37 3.31 -1.48 -0.44
C GLY A 37 3.31 -0.12 -1.18
N ALA A 38 3.22 -0.12 -2.51
CA ALA A 38 3.12 1.10 -3.30
C ALA A 38 1.83 1.88 -3.02
N ALA A 39 0.69 1.18 -2.91
CA ALA A 39 -0.60 1.78 -2.60
C ALA A 39 -0.62 2.40 -1.20
N HIS A 40 -0.12 1.68 -0.18
CA HIS A 40 -0.02 2.22 1.18
C HIS A 40 0.88 3.47 1.25
N ARG A 41 2.05 3.44 0.61
CA ARG A 41 2.95 4.60 0.54
C ARG A 41 2.31 5.79 -0.17
N GLY A 42 1.57 5.54 -1.26
CA GLY A 42 0.84 6.60 -1.97
C GLY A 42 -0.22 7.26 -1.09
N ALA A 43 -1.02 6.46 -0.38
CA ALA A 43 -2.04 6.98 0.53
C ALA A 43 -1.45 7.78 1.71
N LEU A 44 -0.33 7.30 2.29
CA LEU A 44 0.40 7.97 3.38
C LEU A 44 1.18 9.22 2.92
N GLY A 45 1.47 9.34 1.63
CA GLY A 45 2.14 10.51 1.05
C GLY A 45 1.27 11.78 1.04
N VAL A 46 -0.02 11.65 1.34
CA VAL A 46 -0.99 12.74 1.49
C VAL A 46 -1.71 12.62 2.83
N THR A 47 -2.59 13.57 3.16
CA THR A 47 -3.36 13.57 4.42
C THR A 47 -4.51 12.55 4.45
N GLY A 48 -4.41 11.46 3.70
CA GLY A 48 -5.43 10.41 3.62
C GLY A 48 -5.15 9.20 4.50
N GLY A 49 -6.15 8.32 4.61
CA GLY A 49 -6.08 7.11 5.45
C GLY A 49 -5.71 5.87 4.65
N THR A 50 -5.05 4.91 5.31
CA THR A 50 -4.84 3.57 4.76
C THR A 50 -4.97 2.49 5.83
N VAL A 51 -5.40 1.29 5.44
CA VAL A 51 -5.62 0.13 6.31
C VAL A 51 -4.99 -1.11 5.70
N ALA A 52 -4.16 -1.81 6.47
CA ALA A 52 -3.56 -3.08 6.07
C ALA A 52 -4.31 -4.26 6.71
N VAL A 53 -4.71 -5.24 5.89
CA VAL A 53 -5.25 -6.53 6.33
C VAL A 53 -4.11 -7.54 6.37
N LEU A 54 -3.61 -7.82 7.56
CA LEU A 54 -2.43 -8.66 7.75
C LEU A 54 -2.75 -10.15 7.63
N ALA A 55 -1.84 -10.89 6.99
CA ALA A 55 -1.94 -12.36 6.89
C ALA A 55 -1.42 -13.10 8.14
N CYS A 56 -0.84 -12.37 9.10
CA CYS A 56 -0.31 -12.89 10.35
C CYS A 56 -0.71 -11.99 11.53
N GLY A 57 -0.31 -12.40 12.73
CA GLY A 57 -0.48 -11.58 13.94
C GLY A 57 0.18 -10.21 13.79
N VAL A 58 -0.40 -9.19 14.45
CA VAL A 58 0.08 -7.80 14.44
C VAL A 58 1.46 -7.64 15.08
N ASP A 59 1.85 -8.60 15.90
CA ASP A 59 3.16 -8.74 16.53
C ASP A 59 4.25 -9.24 15.56
N ARG A 60 3.86 -9.67 14.35
CA ARG A 60 4.76 -10.19 13.34
C ARG A 60 4.82 -9.26 12.12
N GLY A 61 5.89 -8.49 12.03
CA GLY A 61 6.21 -7.68 10.85
C GLY A 61 6.48 -8.54 9.62
N TYR A 62 5.44 -8.78 8.81
CA TYR A 62 5.54 -9.52 7.55
C TYR A 62 4.95 -8.70 6.40
N PRO A 63 5.65 -8.60 5.26
CA PRO A 63 6.98 -9.17 5.01
C PRO A 63 8.10 -8.42 5.76
N PRO A 64 9.22 -9.07 6.13
CA PRO A 64 10.29 -8.43 6.91
C PRO A 64 10.90 -7.19 6.24
N GLY A 65 10.86 -7.11 4.91
CA GLY A 65 11.36 -5.95 4.16
C GLY A 65 10.47 -4.71 4.21
N HIS A 66 9.36 -4.75 4.95
CA HIS A 66 8.53 -3.58 5.26
C HIS A 66 8.73 -3.06 6.70
N ALA A 67 9.53 -3.76 7.51
CA ALA A 67 9.84 -3.35 8.89
C ALA A 67 10.82 -2.17 8.93
#